data_AF-A0A1V8YGD7-F1
#
_entry.id   AF-A0A1V8YGD7-F1
#
_cell.length_a   1.000
_cell.length_b   1.000
_cell.length_c   1.000
_cell.angle_alpha   90.00
_cell.angle_beta   90.00
_cell.angle_gamma   90.00
#
_symmetry.space_group_name_H-M   'P 1'
#
loop_
_entity.id
_entity.type
_entity.pdbx_description
1 polymer ?
#
loop_
_entity_poly.entity_id
_entity_poly.type
_entity_poly.pdbx_seq_one_letter_code
_entity_poly.pdbx_strand_id
1 'polypeptide(L)'
;MIENLIFSEEISNATQEEQAVKQLNKSQLDLDNYYQLNISHVSKIFNLGKTIVLFGTFIIVGTIILMFFKPKMVNDIILICSLIGGILVNFIGAIFISMYSKIIKSANLSQYGMLETTQAYLSNVLASQIQDDKLREDTLSKLAKSLIKKEKNINFND
;
A
#
# COMPACT_ATOMS: atom_id res chain seq x y z
N MET A 1 -15.58 10.95 -9.47
CA MET A 1 -16.25 10.93 -10.80
C MET A 1 -16.22 12.32 -11.45
N ILE A 2 -16.69 13.37 -10.77
CA ILE A 2 -16.68 14.76 -11.27
C ILE A 2 -15.25 15.26 -11.55
N GLU A 3 -14.30 14.98 -10.65
CA GLU A 3 -12.89 15.40 -10.78
C GLU A 3 -12.14 14.77 -11.98
N ASN A 4 -12.51 13.54 -12.37
CA ASN A 4 -11.95 12.90 -13.57
C ASN A 4 -12.51 13.48 -14.87
N LEU A 5 -13.76 13.95 -14.86
CA LEU A 5 -14.38 14.63 -16.01
C LEU A 5 -13.74 16.00 -16.23
N ILE A 6 -13.55 16.76 -15.15
CA ILE A 6 -12.87 18.07 -15.17
C ILE A 6 -11.44 17.93 -15.69
N PHE A 7 -10.67 16.95 -15.20
CA PHE A 7 -9.31 16.70 -15.66
C PHE A 7 -9.23 16.31 -17.14
N SER A 8 -10.18 15.51 -17.65
CA SER A 8 -10.23 15.14 -19.07
C SER A 8 -10.53 16.33 -19.97
N GLU A 9 -11.39 17.23 -19.53
CA GLU A 9 -11.75 18.46 -20.24
C GLU A 9 -10.58 19.47 -20.24
N GLU A 10 -9.85 19.54 -19.13
CA GLU A 10 -8.67 20.40 -18.98
C GLU A 10 -7.45 19.94 -19.79
N ILE A 11 -7.30 18.63 -20.01
CA ILE A 11 -6.29 18.06 -20.91
C ILE A 11 -6.65 18.36 -22.37
N SER A 12 -7.92 18.25 -22.76
CA SER A 12 -8.34 18.40 -24.17
C SER A 12 -8.05 19.78 -24.77
N ASN A 13 -7.90 20.81 -23.93
CA ASN A 13 -7.66 22.20 -24.36
C ASN A 13 -6.18 22.64 -24.25
N ALA A 14 -5.29 21.78 -23.77
CA ALA A 14 -3.89 22.10 -23.50
C ALA A 14 -2.96 21.64 -24.63
N THR A 15 -1.76 22.24 -24.72
CA THR A 15 -0.72 21.78 -25.65
C THR A 15 -0.24 20.37 -25.30
N GLN A 16 0.30 19.60 -26.25
CA GLN A 16 0.73 18.21 -25.98
C GLN A 16 1.78 18.11 -24.85
N GLU A 17 2.61 19.13 -24.69
CA GLU A 17 3.55 19.23 -23.58
C GLU A 17 2.83 19.41 -22.24
N GLU A 18 1.91 20.37 -22.15
CA GLU A 18 1.11 20.61 -20.94
C GLU A 18 0.26 19.39 -20.55
N GLN A 19 -0.29 18.66 -21.52
CA GLN A 19 -1.03 17.42 -21.27
C GLN A 19 -0.14 16.35 -20.63
N ALA A 20 1.05 16.13 -21.19
CA ALA A 20 2.00 15.14 -20.68
C ALA A 20 2.48 15.49 -19.25
N VAL A 21 2.76 16.78 -19.00
CA VAL A 21 3.16 17.28 -17.68
C VAL A 21 2.02 17.14 -16.66
N LYS A 22 0.78 17.50 -17.03
CA LYS A 22 -0.39 17.32 -16.16
C LYS A 22 -0.62 15.86 -15.80
N GLN A 23 -0.39 14.93 -16.72
CA GLN A 23 -0.53 13.50 -16.47
C GLN A 23 0.52 12.99 -15.47
N LEU A 24 1.77 13.42 -15.61
CA LEU A 24 2.83 13.10 -14.65
C LEU A 24 2.51 13.65 -13.24
N ASN A 25 2.09 14.91 -13.15
CA ASN A 25 1.76 15.56 -11.88
C ASN A 25 0.55 14.90 -11.20
N LYS A 26 -0.48 14.52 -11.96
CA LYS A 26 -1.62 13.79 -11.41
C LYS A 26 -1.20 12.45 -10.81
N SER A 27 -0.33 11.70 -11.50
CA SER A 27 0.19 10.43 -10.97
C SER A 27 0.95 10.61 -9.66
N GLN A 28 1.65 11.73 -9.46
CA GLN A 28 2.33 12.05 -8.20
C GLN A 28 1.34 12.44 -7.10
N LEU A 29 0.33 13.25 -7.42
CA LEU A 29 -0.73 13.65 -6.48
C LEU A 29 -1.55 12.46 -5.99
N ASP A 30 -1.91 11.54 -6.89
CA ASP A 30 -2.63 10.32 -6.52
C ASP A 30 -1.80 9.49 -5.53
N LEU A 31 -0.48 9.40 -5.74
CA LEU A 31 0.46 8.73 -4.85
C LEU A 31 0.46 9.34 -3.44
N ASP A 32 0.53 10.67 -3.34
CA ASP A 32 0.49 11.39 -2.08
C ASP A 32 -0.85 11.20 -1.37
N ASN A 33 -1.96 11.22 -2.12
CA ASN A 33 -3.28 10.95 -1.56
C ASN A 33 -3.38 9.53 -0.98
N TYR A 34 -2.85 8.51 -1.66
CA TYR A 34 -2.78 7.15 -1.13
C TYR A 34 -1.91 7.08 0.14
N TYR A 35 -0.79 7.79 0.17
CA TYR A 35 0.09 7.86 1.34
C TYR A 35 -0.64 8.47 2.55
N GLN A 36 -1.38 9.56 2.35
CA GLN A 36 -2.14 10.24 3.41
C GLN A 36 -3.30 9.38 3.93
N LEU A 37 -4.00 8.66 3.05
CA LEU A 37 -5.03 7.70 3.46
C LEU A 37 -4.43 6.59 4.32
N ASN A 38 -3.28 6.05 3.94
CA ASN A 38 -2.60 5.01 4.69
C ASN A 38 -2.18 5.50 6.09
N ILE A 39 -1.67 6.73 6.22
CA ILE A 39 -1.35 7.35 7.51
C ILE A 39 -2.58 7.41 8.43
N SER A 40 -3.74 7.81 7.90
CA SER A 40 -4.98 7.87 8.67
C SER A 40 -5.40 6.49 9.21
N HIS A 41 -5.24 5.44 8.41
CA HIS A 41 -5.50 4.06 8.84
C HIS A 41 -4.52 3.59 9.92
N VAL A 42 -3.22 3.87 9.75
CA VAL A 42 -2.18 3.53 10.74
C VAL A 42 -2.44 4.22 12.08
N SER A 43 -2.86 5.50 12.07
CA SER A 43 -3.18 6.23 13.30
C SER A 43 -4.32 5.60 14.09
N LYS A 44 -5.34 5.04 13.41
CA LYS A 44 -6.46 4.35 14.08
C LYS A 44 -5.99 3.06 14.75
N ILE A 45 -5.16 2.28 14.06
CA ILE A 45 -4.57 1.04 14.59
C ILE A 45 -3.70 1.34 15.82
N PHE A 46 -2.90 2.42 15.76
CA PHE A 46 -2.07 2.83 16.89
C PHE A 46 -2.89 3.17 18.14
N ASN A 47 -4.00 3.89 17.99
CA ASN A 47 -4.91 4.17 19.10
C ASN A 47 -5.56 2.89 19.66
N LEU A 48 -5.97 1.96 18.79
CA LEU A 48 -6.50 0.67 19.22
C LEU A 48 -5.46 -0.14 20.03
N GLY A 49 -4.21 -0.14 19.56
CA GLY A 49 -3.09 -0.82 20.23
C GLY A 49 -2.86 -0.31 21.65
N LYS A 50 -2.87 1.01 21.86
CA LYS A 50 -2.76 1.60 23.21
C LYS A 50 -3.86 1.11 24.15
N THR A 51 -5.11 1.03 23.67
CA THR A 51 -6.24 0.55 24.46
C THR A 51 -6.08 -0.91 24.84
N ILE A 52 -5.63 -1.77 23.92
CA ILE A 52 -5.42 -3.20 24.17
C ILE A 52 -4.30 -3.42 25.20
N VAL A 53 -3.19 -2.68 25.09
CA VAL A 53 -2.08 -2.78 26.05
C VAL A 53 -2.54 -2.39 27.44
N LEU A 54 -3.27 -1.27 27.57
CA LEU A 54 -3.80 -0.83 28.86
C LEU A 54 -4.75 -1.86 29.49
N PHE A 55 -5.64 -2.44 28.67
CA PHE A 55 -6.57 -3.47 29.12
C PHE A 55 -5.84 -4.75 29.56
N GLY A 56 -4.82 -5.19 28.81
CA GLY A 56 -3.99 -6.34 29.16
C GLY A 56 -3.26 -6.12 30.50
N THR A 57 -2.68 -4.95 30.71
CA THR A 57 -2.05 -4.60 32.00
C THR A 57 -3.05 -4.64 33.15
N PHE A 58 -4.27 -4.13 32.95
CA PHE A 58 -5.32 -4.16 33.97
C PHE A 58 -5.71 -5.59 34.37
N ILE A 59 -5.84 -6.49 33.40
CA ILE A 59 -6.12 -7.91 33.65
C ILE A 59 -5.00 -8.57 34.47
N ILE A 60 -3.73 -8.30 34.15
CA ILE A 60 -2.58 -8.87 34.86
C ILE A 60 -2.59 -8.42 36.32
N VAL A 61 -2.72 -7.11 36.58
CA VAL A 61 -2.77 -6.57 37.94
C VAL A 61 -3.97 -7.11 38.71
N GLY A 62 -5.15 -7.16 38.10
CA GLY A 62 -6.35 -7.72 38.72
C GLY A 62 -6.19 -9.19 39.08
N THR A 63 -5.53 -9.98 38.24
CA THR A 63 -5.24 -11.40 38.50
C THR A 63 -4.31 -11.56 39.70
N ILE A 64 -3.26 -10.73 39.81
CA ILE A 64 -2.34 -10.74 40.96
C ILE A 64 -3.09 -10.43 42.26
N ILE A 65 -3.96 -9.43 42.26
CA ILE A 65 -4.76 -9.08 43.45
C ILE A 65 -5.68 -10.25 43.83
N LEU A 66 -6.38 -10.85 42.85
CA LEU A 66 -7.32 -11.95 43.09
C LEU A 66 -6.61 -13.20 43.65
N MET A 67 -5.36 -13.42 43.28
CA MET A 67 -4.53 -14.54 43.75
C MET A 67 -4.33 -14.51 45.27
N PHE A 68 -4.29 -13.33 45.90
CA PHE A 68 -4.20 -13.21 47.36
C PHE A 68 -5.49 -13.59 48.09
N PHE A 69 -6.66 -13.44 47.45
CA PHE A 69 -7.95 -13.72 48.09
C PHE A 69 -8.47 -15.14 47.77
N LYS A 70 -8.28 -15.65 46.55
CA LYS A 70 -8.84 -16.94 46.09
C LYS A 70 -7.85 -17.71 45.19
N PRO A 71 -6.76 -18.25 45.75
CA PRO A 71 -5.66 -18.83 44.96
C PRO A 71 -6.05 -20.05 44.11
N LYS A 72 -6.90 -20.95 44.63
CA LYS A 72 -7.31 -22.16 43.90
C LYS A 72 -8.10 -21.85 42.63
N MET A 73 -9.05 -20.92 42.71
CA MET A 73 -9.89 -20.50 41.58
C MET A 73 -9.06 -19.81 40.49
N VAL A 74 -8.08 -19.00 40.87
CA VAL A 74 -7.19 -18.29 39.94
C VAL A 74 -6.32 -19.28 39.16
N ASN A 75 -5.82 -20.33 39.80
CA ASN A 75 -4.96 -21.32 39.16
C ASN A 75 -5.68 -22.07 38.01
N ASP A 76 -6.93 -22.47 38.23
CA ASP A 76 -7.74 -23.14 37.21
C ASP A 76 -8.02 -22.21 36.02
N ILE A 77 -8.33 -20.93 36.29
CA ILE A 77 -8.55 -19.90 35.26
C ILE A 77 -7.28 -19.68 34.44
N ILE A 78 -6.12 -19.53 35.09
CA ILE A 78 -4.83 -19.33 34.41
C ILE A 78 -4.50 -20.53 33.50
N LEU A 79 -4.74 -21.75 33.95
CA LEU A 79 -4.47 -22.96 33.18
C LEU A 79 -5.30 -22.98 31.88
N ILE A 80 -6.60 -22.71 31.99
CA ILE A 80 -7.50 -22.64 30.82
C ILE A 80 -7.12 -21.50 29.89
N CYS A 81 -6.86 -20.30 30.42
CA CYS A 81 -6.43 -19.15 29.62
C CYS A 81 -5.10 -19.39 28.91
N SER A 82 -4.15 -20.10 29.55
CA SER A 82 -2.84 -20.40 28.96
C SER A 82 -2.96 -21.37 27.78
N LEU A 83 -3.82 -22.39 27.89
CA LEU A 83 -4.08 -23.32 26.80
C LEU A 83 -4.72 -22.61 25.60
N ILE A 84 -5.78 -21.84 25.84
CA ILE A 84 -6.48 -21.10 24.79
C ILE A 84 -5.56 -20.04 24.17
N GLY A 85 -4.81 -19.31 25.00
CA GLY A 85 -3.86 -18.28 24.59
C GLY A 85 -2.74 -18.86 23.70
N GLY A 86 -2.17 -20.00 24.08
CA GLY A 86 -1.13 -20.66 23.28
C GLY A 86 -1.63 -21.07 21.89
N ILE A 87 -2.84 -21.64 21.80
CA ILE A 87 -3.44 -22.02 20.52
C ILE A 87 -3.70 -20.78 19.64
N LEU A 88 -4.29 -19.73 20.22
CA LEU A 88 -4.55 -18.47 19.52
C LEU A 88 -3.27 -17.82 19.01
N VAL A 89 -2.21 -17.75 19.83
CA VAL A 89 -0.92 -17.15 19.45
C VAL A 89 -0.31 -17.90 18.27
N ASN A 90 -0.34 -19.24 18.26
CA ASN A 90 0.17 -20.03 17.14
C ASN A 90 -0.62 -19.77 15.85
N PHE A 91 -1.96 -19.69 15.94
CA PHE A 91 -2.81 -19.38 14.79
C PHE A 91 -2.54 -17.97 14.24
N ILE A 92 -2.46 -16.97 15.12
CA ILE A 92 -2.13 -15.59 14.75
C ILE A 92 -0.73 -15.52 14.12
N GLY A 93 0.25 -16.25 14.67
CA GLY A 93 1.60 -16.33 14.11
C GLY A 93 1.62 -16.88 12.69
N ALA A 94 0.87 -17.96 12.42
CA ALA A 94 0.76 -18.53 11.08
C ALA A 94 0.12 -17.54 10.09
N ILE A 95 -0.97 -16.87 10.49
CA ILE A 95 -1.61 -15.82 9.68
C ILE A 95 -0.64 -14.67 9.44
N PHE A 96 0.09 -14.23 10.47
CA PHE A 96 1.04 -13.12 10.38
C PHE A 96 2.13 -13.42 9.35
N ILE A 97 2.75 -14.61 9.40
CA ILE A 97 3.77 -15.00 8.42
C ILE A 97 3.19 -15.01 7.00
N SER A 98 2.00 -15.60 6.82
CA SER A 98 1.35 -15.66 5.50
C SER A 98 1.03 -14.26 4.95
N MET A 99 0.48 -13.39 5.80
CA MET A 99 0.13 -12.03 5.45
C MET A 99 1.39 -11.19 5.15
N TYR A 100 2.41 -11.30 5.99
CA TYR A 100 3.67 -10.58 5.83
C TYR A 100 4.35 -10.90 4.50
N SER A 101 4.44 -12.19 4.14
CA SER A 101 4.98 -12.62 2.84
C SER A 101 4.18 -12.02 1.66
N LYS A 102 2.84 -12.00 1.76
CA LYS A 102 1.98 -11.39 0.74
C LYS A 102 2.17 -9.87 0.65
N ILE A 103 2.31 -9.19 1.79
CA ILE A 103 2.56 -7.74 1.83
C ILE A 103 3.89 -7.41 1.17
N ILE A 104 4.97 -8.13 1.46
CA ILE A 104 6.27 -7.90 0.81
C ILE A 104 6.17 -8.13 -0.69
N LYS A 105 5.55 -9.22 -1.13
CA LYS A 105 5.36 -9.49 -2.56
C LYS A 105 4.59 -8.35 -3.25
N SER A 106 3.47 -7.93 -2.64
CA SER A 106 2.64 -6.85 -3.17
C SER A 106 3.36 -5.49 -3.15
N ALA A 107 4.15 -5.20 -2.12
CA ALA A 107 4.90 -3.96 -2.00
C ALA A 107 5.99 -3.88 -3.07
N ASN A 108 6.72 -4.97 -3.31
CA ASN A 108 7.70 -5.04 -4.39
C ASN A 108 7.04 -4.86 -5.76
N LEU A 109 5.96 -5.59 -6.05
CA LEU A 109 5.22 -5.45 -7.31
C LEU A 109 4.70 -4.03 -7.51
N SER A 110 4.16 -3.41 -6.45
CA SER A 110 3.68 -2.03 -6.49
C SER A 110 4.82 -1.03 -6.72
N GLN A 111 5.99 -1.22 -6.09
CA GLN A 111 7.17 -0.38 -6.31
C GLN A 111 7.66 -0.49 -7.76
N TYR A 112 7.74 -1.69 -8.32
CA TYR A 112 8.12 -1.89 -9.71
C TYR A 112 7.10 -1.27 -10.68
N GLY A 113 5.81 -1.49 -10.46
CA GLY A 113 4.74 -0.88 -11.26
C GLY A 113 4.77 0.65 -11.21
N MET A 114 4.99 1.22 -10.02
CA MET A 114 5.11 2.68 -9.83
C MET A 114 6.30 3.27 -10.59
N LEU A 115 7.48 2.63 -10.52
CA LEU A 115 8.66 3.06 -11.26
C LEU A 115 8.42 2.98 -12.77
N GLU A 116 7.75 1.92 -13.24
CA GLU A 116 7.44 1.74 -14.65
C GLU A 116 6.45 2.78 -15.17
N THR A 117 5.35 3.03 -14.45
CA THR A 117 4.37 4.07 -14.83
C THR A 117 5.00 5.46 -14.82
N THR A 118 5.85 5.77 -13.83
CA THR A 118 6.57 7.05 -13.76
C THR A 118 7.54 7.21 -14.93
N GLN A 119 8.30 6.16 -15.27
CA GLN A 119 9.19 6.17 -16.43
C GLN A 119 8.41 6.34 -17.75
N ALA A 120 7.24 5.74 -17.88
CA ALA A 120 6.38 5.90 -19.06
C ALA A 120 5.87 7.34 -19.21
N TYR A 121 5.37 7.95 -18.13
CA TYR A 121 4.93 9.35 -18.16
C TYR A 121 6.08 10.33 -18.40
N LEU A 122 7.24 10.12 -17.78
CA LEU A 122 8.42 10.93 -18.04
C LEU A 122 8.87 10.83 -19.51
N SER A 123 8.86 9.61 -20.07
CA SER A 123 9.20 9.41 -21.48
C SER A 123 8.22 10.11 -22.42
N ASN A 124 6.93 10.16 -22.05
CA ASN A 124 5.92 10.92 -22.80
C ASN A 124 6.17 12.43 -22.76
N VAL A 125 6.54 12.98 -21.60
CA VAL A 125 6.93 14.39 -21.46
C VAL A 125 8.17 14.71 -22.31
N LEU A 126 9.19 13.85 -22.27
CA LEU A 126 10.39 14.06 -23.08
C LEU A 126 10.10 14.00 -24.58
N ALA A 127 9.20 13.11 -25.01
CA ALA A 127 8.79 13.03 -26.40
C ALA A 127 7.95 14.25 -26.82
N SER A 128 7.06 14.75 -25.96
CA SER A 128 6.20 15.90 -26.27
C SER A 128 6.98 17.22 -26.44
N GLN A 129 8.17 17.32 -25.85
CA GLN A 129 9.09 18.46 -26.01
C GLN A 129 9.86 18.47 -27.35
N ILE A 130 9.77 17.41 -28.16
CA ILE A 130 10.42 17.36 -29.47
C ILE A 130 9.66 18.26 -30.45
N GLN A 131 10.34 19.31 -30.95
CA GLN A 131 9.75 20.28 -31.88
C GLN A 131 9.45 19.71 -33.26
N ASP A 132 10.30 18.80 -33.76
CA ASP A 132 10.08 18.13 -35.05
C ASP A 132 8.98 17.07 -34.92
N ASP A 133 7.84 17.31 -35.58
CA ASP A 133 6.66 16.44 -35.51
C ASP A 133 6.94 15.01 -35.98
N LYS A 134 7.75 14.82 -37.03
CA LYS A 134 8.07 13.48 -37.55
C LYS A 134 9.00 12.74 -36.59
N LEU A 135 9.98 13.43 -36.03
CA LEU A 135 10.89 12.86 -35.04
C LEU A 135 10.14 12.52 -33.74
N ARG A 136 9.16 13.35 -33.36
CA ARG A 136 8.29 13.13 -32.19
C ARG A 136 7.43 11.87 -32.38
N GLU A 137 6.75 11.74 -33.51
CA GLU A 137 5.93 10.55 -33.81
C GLU A 137 6.76 9.27 -33.89
N ASP A 138 7.94 9.31 -34.52
CA ASP A 138 8.86 8.16 -34.57
C ASP A 138 9.34 7.77 -33.15
N THR A 139 9.64 8.76 -32.30
CA THR A 139 10.02 8.53 -30.91
C THR A 139 8.89 7.91 -30.10
N LEU A 140 7.67 8.43 -30.21
CA LEU A 140 6.48 7.86 -29.57
C LEU A 140 6.22 6.42 -30.03
N SER A 141 6.38 6.13 -31.32
CA SER A 141 6.25 4.77 -31.87
C SER A 141 7.28 3.81 -31.30
N LYS A 142 8.55 4.25 -31.14
CA LYS A 142 9.61 3.45 -30.50
C LYS A 142 9.34 3.23 -29.02
N LEU A 143 8.88 4.25 -28.30
CA LEU A 143 8.47 4.14 -26.90
C LEU A 143 7.33 3.14 -26.73
N ALA A 144 6.28 3.23 -27.54
CA ALA A 144 5.15 2.28 -27.52
C ALA A 144 5.61 0.83 -27.75
N LYS A 145 6.50 0.59 -28.72
CA LYS A 145 7.10 -0.74 -28.96
C LYS A 145 7.93 -1.23 -27.77
N SER A 146 8.64 -0.34 -27.09
CA SER A 146 9.45 -0.68 -25.92
C SER A 146 8.60 -1.09 -24.71
N LEU A 147 7.45 -0.43 -24.50
CA LEU A 147 6.50 -0.75 -23.43
C LEU A 147 5.90 -2.16 -23.62
N ILE A 148 5.44 -2.48 -24.83
CA ILE A 148 4.90 -3.81 -25.16
C ILE A 148 5.95 -4.92 -24.97
N LYS A 149 7.21 -4.64 -25.33
CA LYS A 149 8.31 -5.61 -25.15
C LYS A 149 8.62 -5.83 -23.66
N LYS A 150 8.49 -4.81 -22.82
CA LYS A 150 8.75 -4.89 -21.38
C LYS A 150 7.68 -5.70 -20.64
N GLU A 151 6.40 -5.50 -20.98
CA GLU A 151 5.27 -6.29 -20.45
C GLU A 151 5.46 -7.80 -20.66
N LYS A 152 5.97 -8.19 -21.85
CA LYS A 152 6.23 -9.59 -22.21
C LYS A 152 7.32 -10.27 -21.36
N ASN A 153 8.17 -9.50 -20.67
CA ASN A 153 9.21 -10.03 -19.78
C ASN A 153 8.74 -10.16 -18.32
N ILE A 154 7.56 -9.63 -17.98
CA ILE A 154 6.93 -9.77 -16.66
C ILE A 154 5.95 -10.95 -16.76
N ASN A 155 6.46 -12.17 -16.69
CA ASN A 155 5.63 -13.38 -16.75
C ASN A 155 4.91 -13.58 -15.41
N PHE A 156 3.58 -13.56 -15.41
CA PHE A 156 2.71 -13.62 -14.21
C PHE A 156 2.62 -15.01 -13.53
N ASN A 157 3.63 -15.87 -13.70
CA ASN A 157 3.58 -17.27 -13.27
C ASN A 157 4.36 -17.62 -11.98
N ASP A 158 4.81 -16.62 -11.20
CA ASP A 158 5.41 -16.82 -9.87
C ASP A 158 4.62 -16.11 -8.75
#